data_AF-C0ZJ65-F1
#
_entry.id   AF-C0ZJ65-F1
#
_cell.length_a   1.000
_cell.length_b   1.000
_cell.length_c   1.000
_cell.angle_alpha   90.00
_cell.angle_beta   90.00
_cell.angle_gamma   90.00
#
_symmetry.space_group_name_H-M   'P 1'
#
loop_
_entity.id
_entity.type
_entity.pdbx_description
1 polymer ?
#
loop_
_entity_poly.entity_id
_entity_poly.type
_entity_poly.pdbx_seq_one_letter_code
_entity_poly.pdbx_strand_id
1 'polypeptide(L)'
;MARNIWGPNGQKPNQKPPEATNDVIEERARKAGIDLTPKPSPYKQLGNKTKKELEDKVNKRTITKEEWKRLEWNRRLAKRRDAGVKEFWKQEKRRIKNGEPTTRNWTQEQKDAILSNQVPTFNGKPITGHHAYSVSKYPHLANRGEIIYPVTVKEHLIRWHGRSYRRSLPGKPYDPSFPEEF
;
A
#
# COMPACT_ATOMS: atom_id res chain seq x y z
N MET A 1 47.10 8.49 30.43
CA MET A 1 46.07 8.18 31.43
C MET A 1 44.72 8.65 30.88
N ALA A 2 43.99 7.75 30.20
CA ALA A 2 42.70 8.08 29.58
C ALA A 2 41.58 7.76 30.57
N ARG A 3 40.71 8.72 30.84
CA ARG A 3 39.58 8.59 31.76
C ARG A 3 38.40 7.93 31.04
N ASN A 4 37.96 6.79 31.55
CA ASN A 4 36.71 6.13 31.18
C ASN A 4 35.52 7.02 31.57
N ILE A 5 34.67 7.37 30.60
CA ILE A 5 33.35 7.95 30.83
C ILE A 5 32.33 6.83 30.56
N TRP A 6 31.92 6.13 31.61
CA TRP A 6 30.75 5.26 31.61
C TRP A 6 29.80 5.74 32.70
N GLY A 7 28.65 6.28 32.31
CA GLY A 7 27.51 6.52 33.20
C GLY A 7 26.73 5.22 33.45
N PRO A 8 26.01 5.07 34.58
CA PRO A 8 25.48 3.81 35.04
C PRO A 8 24.13 3.43 34.40
N ASN A 9 23.93 3.75 33.12
CA ASN A 9 22.76 3.32 32.35
C ASN A 9 23.09 3.33 30.86
N GLY A 10 23.43 2.16 30.32
CA GLY A 10 23.67 1.92 28.89
C GLY A 10 22.39 1.99 28.04
N GLN A 11 21.62 3.07 28.14
CA GLN A 11 20.49 3.31 27.26
C GLN A 11 21.00 3.88 25.93
N LYS A 12 20.86 3.07 24.87
CA LYS A 12 20.97 3.53 23.47
C LYS A 12 19.98 4.68 23.22
N PRO A 13 20.30 5.64 22.34
CA PRO A 13 19.42 6.76 22.05
C PRO A 13 18.05 6.26 21.57
N ASN A 14 17.04 6.87 22.17
CA ASN A 14 15.62 6.63 22.09
C ASN A 14 15.12 6.58 20.63
N GLN A 15 15.04 5.37 20.05
CA GLN A 15 14.25 5.16 18.84
C GLN A 15 12.77 5.19 19.26
N LYS A 16 12.07 6.27 18.90
CA LYS A 16 10.61 6.39 19.05
C LYS A 16 9.98 5.10 18.51
N PRO A 17 9.12 4.39 19.25
CA PRO A 17 8.44 3.21 18.72
C PRO A 17 7.68 3.62 17.45
N PRO A 18 7.57 2.72 16.45
CA PRO A 18 6.82 3.03 15.23
C PRO A 18 5.42 3.46 15.63
N GLU A 19 5.04 4.68 15.21
CA GLU A 19 3.69 5.21 15.40
C GLU A 19 2.67 4.18 14.86
N ALA A 20 1.54 4.03 15.54
CA ALA A 20 0.57 3.01 15.18
C ALA A 20 0.20 3.15 13.70
N THR A 21 0.08 2.05 12.97
CA THR A 21 -0.10 2.00 11.50
C THR A 21 -1.12 3.01 10.94
N ASN A 22 -2.19 3.28 11.69
CA ASN A 22 -3.26 4.23 11.34
C ASN A 22 -2.74 5.66 11.26
N ASP A 23 -1.89 6.04 12.21
CA ASP A 23 -1.37 7.39 12.38
C ASP A 23 -0.54 7.78 11.17
N VAL A 24 0.26 6.85 10.62
CA VAL A 24 1.12 7.08 9.45
C VAL A 24 0.32 7.29 8.15
N ILE A 25 -0.78 6.55 7.95
CA ILE A 25 -1.63 6.70 6.75
C ILE A 25 -2.42 8.02 6.83
N GLU A 26 -3.04 8.28 7.97
CA GLU A 26 -3.85 9.48 8.18
C GLU A 26 -3.00 10.75 8.12
N GLU A 27 -1.82 10.75 8.74
CA GLU A 27 -0.91 11.89 8.70
C GLU A 27 -0.45 12.21 7.26
N ARG A 28 -0.06 11.19 6.49
CA ARG A 28 0.34 11.36 5.08
C ARG A 28 -0.82 11.88 4.23
N ALA A 29 -2.02 11.36 4.42
CA ALA A 29 -3.21 11.84 3.71
C ALA A 29 -3.52 13.31 4.03
N ARG A 30 -3.45 13.69 5.32
CA ARG A 30 -3.64 15.06 5.78
C ARG A 30 -2.60 16.02 5.21
N LYS A 31 -1.31 15.67 5.31
CA LYS A 31 -0.20 16.48 4.76
C LYS A 31 -0.32 16.70 3.25
N ALA A 32 -0.84 15.70 2.52
CA ALA A 32 -1.02 15.77 1.08
C ALA A 32 -2.38 16.38 0.64
N GLY A 33 -3.20 16.86 1.58
CA GLY A 33 -4.49 17.48 1.28
C GLY A 33 -5.47 16.55 0.56
N ILE A 34 -5.46 15.26 0.89
CA ILE A 34 -6.27 14.25 0.20
C ILE A 34 -7.70 14.24 0.75
N ASP A 35 -8.68 14.33 -0.14
CA ASP A 35 -10.09 14.11 0.20
C ASP A 35 -10.37 12.62 0.48
N LEU A 36 -10.50 12.28 1.76
CA LEU A 36 -10.78 10.93 2.23
C LEU A 36 -12.28 10.60 2.27
N THR A 37 -13.16 11.45 1.73
CA THR A 37 -14.59 11.13 1.63
C THR A 37 -14.84 10.05 0.56
N PRO A 38 -15.77 9.10 0.77
CA PRO A 38 -16.11 8.09 -0.22
C PRO A 38 -16.65 8.73 -1.49
N LYS A 39 -16.25 8.21 -2.66
CA LYS A 39 -16.79 8.64 -3.96
C LYS A 39 -17.37 7.44 -4.70
N PRO A 40 -18.62 7.53 -5.22
CA PRO A 40 -19.21 6.42 -5.94
C PRO A 40 -18.44 6.13 -7.23
N SER A 41 -18.50 4.89 -7.67
CA SER A 41 -17.98 4.45 -8.96
C SER A 41 -19.14 4.12 -9.90
N PRO A 42 -19.06 4.45 -11.20
CA PRO A 42 -20.08 4.05 -12.17
C PRO A 42 -20.16 2.53 -12.35
N TYR A 43 -19.08 1.81 -12.05
CA TYR A 43 -19.01 0.35 -12.18
C TYR A 43 -18.32 -0.30 -10.98
N LYS A 44 -18.67 -1.57 -10.71
CA LYS A 44 -17.88 -2.44 -9.83
C LYS A 44 -16.68 -3.01 -10.60
N GLN A 45 -15.57 -3.20 -9.90
CA GLN A 45 -14.38 -3.86 -10.45
C GLN A 45 -14.74 -5.25 -11.00
N LEU A 46 -14.22 -5.56 -12.19
CA LEU A 46 -14.45 -6.85 -12.84
C LEU A 46 -13.61 -7.93 -12.16
N GLY A 47 -14.24 -9.09 -11.92
CA GLY A 47 -13.51 -10.32 -11.64
C GLY A 47 -12.84 -10.87 -12.91
N ASN A 48 -11.88 -11.79 -12.74
CA ASN A 48 -11.10 -12.34 -13.85
C ASN A 48 -11.97 -13.00 -14.93
N LYS A 49 -12.99 -13.78 -14.52
CA LYS A 49 -13.91 -14.46 -15.45
C LYS A 49 -14.64 -13.45 -16.34
N THR A 50 -15.35 -12.48 -15.74
CA THR A 50 -16.08 -11.45 -16.50
C THR A 50 -15.16 -10.58 -17.34
N LYS A 51 -13.96 -10.25 -16.85
CA LYS A 51 -12.97 -9.53 -17.65
C LYS A 51 -12.60 -10.31 -18.92
N LYS A 52 -12.31 -11.61 -18.78
CA LYS A 52 -11.97 -12.50 -19.90
C LYS A 52 -13.12 -12.60 -20.91
N GLU A 53 -14.35 -12.78 -20.43
CA GLU A 53 -15.54 -12.81 -21.28
C GLU A 53 -15.70 -11.53 -22.11
N LEU A 54 -15.49 -10.35 -21.52
CA LEU A 54 -15.54 -9.09 -22.25
C LEU A 54 -14.38 -8.95 -23.25
N GLU A 55 -13.18 -9.41 -22.90
CA GLU A 55 -12.03 -9.41 -23.82
C GLU A 55 -12.25 -10.34 -25.02
N ASP A 56 -12.87 -11.50 -24.81
CA ASP A 56 -13.25 -12.41 -25.90
C ASP A 56 -14.29 -11.77 -26.83
N LYS A 57 -15.25 -11.01 -26.29
CA LYS A 57 -16.20 -10.23 -27.12
C LYS A 57 -15.52 -9.12 -27.93
N VAL A 58 -14.48 -8.48 -27.39
CA VAL A 58 -13.67 -7.51 -28.16
C VAL A 58 -13.02 -8.20 -29.36
N ASN A 59 -12.39 -9.36 -29.14
CA ASN A 59 -11.71 -10.12 -30.19
C ASN A 59 -12.70 -10.58 -31.28
N LYS A 60 -13.91 -11.00 -30.87
CA LYS A 60 -14.99 -11.41 -31.78
C LYS A 60 -15.75 -10.22 -32.40
N ARG A 61 -15.43 -8.98 -32.00
CA ARG A 61 -16.16 -7.76 -32.41
C ARG A 61 -17.66 -7.79 -32.08
N THR A 62 -18.04 -8.48 -30.99
CA THR A 62 -19.43 -8.63 -30.53
C THR A 62 -19.72 -7.85 -29.25
N ILE A 63 -18.76 -7.06 -28.75
CA ILE A 63 -18.92 -6.28 -27.52
C ILE A 63 -19.91 -5.12 -27.72
N THR A 64 -20.77 -4.89 -26.73
CA THR A 64 -21.67 -3.71 -26.75
C THR A 64 -20.95 -2.45 -26.28
N LYS A 65 -21.52 -1.28 -26.55
CA LYS A 65 -20.97 0.02 -26.11
C LYS A 65 -20.84 0.09 -24.58
N GLU A 66 -21.84 -0.39 -23.85
CA GLU A 66 -21.88 -0.41 -22.38
C GLU A 66 -20.85 -1.38 -21.79
N GLU A 67 -20.69 -2.56 -22.41
CA GLU A 67 -19.66 -3.53 -22.04
C GLU A 67 -18.26 -2.99 -22.26
N TRP A 68 -18.04 -2.32 -23.40
CA TRP A 68 -16.78 -1.67 -23.71
C TRP A 68 -16.43 -0.58 -22.68
N LYS A 69 -17.38 0.31 -22.36
CA LYS A 69 -17.21 1.34 -21.31
C LYS A 69 -16.82 0.72 -19.97
N ARG A 70 -17.46 -0.38 -19.58
CA ARG A 70 -17.15 -1.10 -18.33
C ARG A 70 -15.75 -1.72 -18.35
N LEU A 71 -15.36 -2.35 -19.46
CA LEU A 71 -14.04 -2.94 -19.63
C LEU A 71 -12.93 -1.87 -19.60
N GLU A 72 -13.11 -0.77 -20.34
CA GLU A 72 -12.19 0.37 -20.34
C GLU A 72 -12.07 1.03 -18.96
N TRP A 73 -13.19 1.24 -18.27
CA TRP A 73 -13.18 1.72 -16.91
C TRP A 73 -12.36 0.81 -15.99
N ASN A 74 -12.54 -0.52 -16.09
CA ASN A 74 -11.79 -1.48 -15.29
C ASN A 74 -10.29 -1.47 -15.61
N ARG A 75 -9.92 -1.34 -16.90
CA ARG A 75 -8.51 -1.17 -17.33
C ARG A 75 -7.89 0.11 -16.78
N ARG A 76 -8.62 1.23 -16.84
CA ARG A 76 -8.18 2.52 -16.25
C ARG A 76 -8.00 2.43 -14.75
N LEU A 77 -8.93 1.78 -14.04
CA LEU A 77 -8.83 1.58 -12.60
C LEU A 77 -7.60 0.74 -12.24
N ALA A 78 -7.34 -0.36 -12.96
CA ALA A 78 -6.15 -1.18 -12.74
C ALA A 78 -4.86 -0.37 -12.91
N LYS A 79 -4.73 0.40 -14.01
CA LYS A 79 -3.58 1.30 -14.22
C LYS A 79 -3.41 2.31 -13.08
N ARG A 80 -4.51 2.87 -12.55
CA ARG A 80 -4.47 3.79 -11.40
C ARG A 80 -3.96 3.10 -10.14
N ARG A 81 -4.42 1.87 -9.85
CA ARG A 81 -3.96 1.09 -8.70
C ARG A 81 -2.45 0.83 -8.76
N ASP A 82 -1.96 0.42 -9.92
CA ASP A 82 -0.54 0.18 -10.14
C ASP A 82 0.27 1.48 -10.01
N ALA A 83 -0.26 2.59 -10.51
CA ALA A 83 0.36 3.91 -10.35
C ALA A 83 0.46 4.32 -8.86
N GLY A 84 -0.55 4.05 -8.05
CA GLY A 84 -0.52 4.33 -6.61
C GLY A 84 0.58 3.55 -5.88
N VAL A 85 0.72 2.24 -6.17
CA VAL A 85 1.79 1.42 -5.59
C VAL A 85 3.17 1.88 -6.07
N LYS A 86 3.33 2.22 -7.35
CA LYS A 86 4.59 2.78 -7.88
C LYS A 86 4.94 4.11 -7.22
N GLU A 87 3.96 4.98 -7.03
CA GLU A 87 4.14 6.27 -6.39
C GLU A 87 4.55 6.12 -4.93
N PHE A 88 3.96 5.16 -4.21
CA PHE A 88 4.41 4.80 -2.87
C PHE A 88 5.90 4.42 -2.83
N TRP A 89 6.35 3.52 -3.71
CA TRP A 89 7.76 3.12 -3.72
C TRP A 89 8.70 4.26 -4.07
N LYS A 90 8.30 5.20 -4.94
CA LYS A 90 9.07 6.43 -5.21
C LYS A 90 9.17 7.31 -3.97
N GLN A 91 8.06 7.50 -3.24
CA GLN A 91 8.05 8.27 -2.00
C GLN A 91 8.92 7.61 -0.93
N GLU A 92 8.86 6.28 -0.81
CA GLU A 92 9.67 5.53 0.14
C GLU A 92 11.17 5.64 -0.17
N LYS A 93 11.54 5.51 -1.44
CA LYS A 93 12.90 5.77 -1.92
C LYS A 93 13.37 7.19 -1.59
N ARG A 94 12.51 8.21 -1.74
CA ARG A 94 12.83 9.59 -1.39
C ARG A 94 13.07 9.73 0.12
N ARG A 95 12.24 9.11 0.97
CA ARG A 95 12.40 9.12 2.42
C ARG A 95 13.77 8.56 2.83
N ILE A 96 14.14 7.41 2.26
CA ILE A 96 15.45 6.77 2.52
C ILE A 96 16.59 7.70 2.11
N LYS A 97 16.53 8.31 0.92
CA LYS A 97 17.58 9.21 0.43
C LYS A 97 17.75 10.47 1.27
N ASN A 98 16.65 11.00 1.81
CA ASN A 98 16.63 12.22 2.59
C ASN A 98 16.90 11.99 4.08
N GLY A 99 17.05 10.74 4.53
CA GLY A 99 17.12 10.41 5.96
C GLY A 99 15.81 10.70 6.71
N GLU A 100 14.69 10.79 6.01
CA GLU A 100 13.37 10.96 6.60
C GLU A 100 12.89 9.63 7.21
N PRO A 101 11.99 9.67 8.21
CA PRO A 101 11.32 8.48 8.70
C PRO A 101 10.63 7.69 7.58
N THR A 102 10.92 6.39 7.48
CA THR A 102 10.32 5.46 6.52
C THR A 102 9.02 4.87 7.06
N THR A 103 8.22 4.26 6.18
CA THR A 103 6.93 3.64 6.55
C THR A 103 7.11 2.39 7.42
N ARG A 104 8.22 1.67 7.23
CA ARG A 104 8.62 0.48 8.01
C ARG A 104 10.08 0.56 8.42
N ASN A 105 10.47 -0.31 9.35
CA ASN A 105 11.86 -0.50 9.75
C ASN A 105 12.58 -1.42 8.76
N TRP A 106 12.92 -0.87 7.59
CA TRP A 106 13.60 -1.62 6.55
C TRP A 106 15.00 -2.09 6.96
N THR A 107 15.32 -3.35 6.70
CA THR A 107 16.70 -3.84 6.76
C THR A 107 17.57 -3.14 5.71
N GLN A 108 18.89 -3.20 5.84
CA GLN A 108 19.79 -2.59 4.86
C GLN A 108 19.56 -3.17 3.45
N GLU A 109 19.42 -4.49 3.34
CA GLU A 109 19.11 -5.19 2.09
C GLU A 109 17.79 -4.70 1.46
N GLN A 110 16.75 -4.49 2.28
CA GLN A 110 15.47 -3.96 1.79
C GLN A 110 15.60 -2.50 1.34
N LYS A 111 16.38 -1.68 2.05
CA LYS A 111 16.68 -0.30 1.63
C LYS A 111 17.41 -0.29 0.29
N ASP A 112 18.40 -1.16 0.11
CA ASP A 112 19.19 -1.26 -1.12
C ASP A 112 18.32 -1.70 -2.30
N ALA A 113 17.38 -2.63 -2.08
CA ALA A 113 16.37 -3.01 -3.07
C ALA A 113 15.49 -1.81 -3.46
N ILE A 114 14.94 -1.07 -2.49
CA ILE A 114 14.10 0.12 -2.73
C ILE A 114 14.91 1.19 -3.49
N LEU A 115 16.15 1.46 -3.08
CA LEU A 115 17.05 2.42 -3.73
C LEU A 115 17.36 2.02 -5.17
N SER A 116 17.44 0.72 -5.45
CA SER A 116 17.65 0.15 -6.78
C SER A 116 16.37 -0.01 -7.62
N ASN A 117 15.24 0.53 -7.14
CA ASN A 117 13.91 0.38 -7.76
C ASN A 117 13.41 -1.07 -7.86
N GLN A 118 13.91 -1.95 -7.00
CA GLN A 118 13.41 -3.31 -6.84
C GLN A 118 12.37 -3.35 -5.72
N VAL A 119 11.48 -4.34 -5.77
CA VAL A 119 10.51 -4.57 -4.69
C VAL A 119 11.23 -5.33 -3.57
N PRO A 120 11.29 -4.80 -2.34
CA PRO A 120 11.92 -5.50 -1.23
C PRO A 120 11.15 -6.79 -0.90
N THR A 121 11.86 -7.76 -0.33
CA THR A 121 11.30 -9.05 0.05
C THR A 121 11.34 -9.29 1.55
N PHE A 122 10.45 -10.14 2.04
CA PHE A 122 10.46 -10.72 3.37
C PHE A 122 10.31 -12.23 3.25
N ASN A 123 11.24 -13.01 3.82
CA ASN A 123 11.31 -14.47 3.69
C ASN A 123 11.18 -14.96 2.23
N GLY A 124 11.92 -14.31 1.32
CA GLY A 124 11.92 -14.62 -0.12
C GLY A 124 10.65 -14.23 -0.89
N LYS A 125 9.66 -13.61 -0.24
CA LYS A 125 8.41 -13.16 -0.88
C LYS A 125 8.38 -11.64 -1.03
N PRO A 126 7.90 -11.11 -2.16
CA PRO A 126 7.75 -9.66 -2.34
C PRO A 126 6.83 -9.04 -1.30
N ILE A 127 7.24 -7.89 -0.77
CA ILE A 127 6.40 -7.04 0.06
C ILE A 127 5.48 -6.25 -0.86
N THR A 128 4.19 -6.27 -0.58
CA THR A 128 3.14 -5.73 -1.46
C THR A 128 2.61 -4.41 -0.94
N GLY A 129 2.22 -3.51 -1.85
CA GLY A 129 1.51 -2.28 -1.48
C GLY A 129 0.03 -2.53 -1.27
N HIS A 130 -0.44 -2.41 -0.02
CA HIS A 130 -1.86 -2.47 0.33
C HIS A 130 -2.52 -1.09 0.20
N HIS A 131 -3.64 -1.00 -0.52
CA HIS A 131 -4.49 0.18 -0.55
C HIS A 131 -5.30 0.29 0.75
N ALA A 132 -4.83 1.09 1.72
CA ALA A 132 -5.48 1.25 3.03
C ALA A 132 -6.92 1.79 2.95
N TYR A 133 -7.24 2.53 1.88
CA TYR A 133 -8.62 2.87 1.53
C TYR A 133 -9.06 1.99 0.35
N SER A 134 -10.11 1.19 0.58
CA SER A 134 -10.60 0.24 -0.42
C SER A 134 -10.96 0.93 -1.74
N VAL A 135 -10.29 0.54 -2.82
CA VAL A 135 -10.47 1.13 -4.16
C VAL A 135 -11.90 1.01 -4.67
N SER A 136 -12.67 0.04 -4.19
CA SER A 136 -14.10 -0.11 -4.52
C SER A 136 -14.99 1.01 -3.94
N LYS A 137 -14.57 1.63 -2.83
CA LYS A 137 -15.27 2.73 -2.14
C LYS A 137 -14.59 4.10 -2.36
N TYR A 138 -13.30 4.10 -2.65
CA TYR A 138 -12.47 5.29 -2.83
C TYR A 138 -11.68 5.23 -4.16
N PRO A 139 -12.34 5.09 -5.32
CA PRO A 139 -11.66 4.93 -6.61
C PRO A 139 -10.82 6.16 -7.01
N HIS A 140 -11.18 7.35 -6.52
CA HIS A 140 -10.42 8.58 -6.71
C HIS A 140 -9.05 8.53 -6.04
N LEU A 141 -8.89 7.74 -4.97
CA LEU A 141 -7.62 7.57 -4.25
C LEU A 141 -6.72 6.46 -4.83
N ALA A 142 -7.18 5.70 -5.82
CA ALA A 142 -6.49 4.50 -6.31
C ALA A 142 -5.02 4.73 -6.73
N ASN A 143 -4.68 5.95 -7.16
CA ASN A 143 -3.35 6.36 -7.62
C ASN A 143 -2.55 7.16 -6.58
N ARG A 144 -3.01 7.24 -5.33
CA ARG A 144 -2.33 7.99 -4.26
C ARG A 144 -1.39 7.07 -3.49
N GLY A 145 -0.09 7.35 -3.54
CA GLY A 145 0.94 6.58 -2.82
C GLY A 145 0.90 6.79 -1.31
N GLU A 146 0.33 7.91 -0.86
CA GLU A 146 0.24 8.34 0.54
C GLU A 146 -0.62 7.39 1.40
N ILE A 147 -1.59 6.73 0.76
CA ILE A 147 -2.50 5.77 1.40
C ILE A 147 -2.12 4.31 1.13
N ILE A 148 -0.93 4.08 0.58
CA ILE A 148 -0.39 2.72 0.43
C ILE A 148 0.39 2.38 1.70
N TYR A 149 0.17 1.15 2.17
CA TYR A 149 0.91 0.57 3.27
C TYR A 149 1.63 -0.70 2.80
N PRO A 150 2.95 -0.84 3.00
CA PRO A 150 3.68 -2.03 2.60
C PRO A 150 3.36 -3.19 3.56
N VAL A 151 3.04 -4.36 3.01
CA VAL A 151 2.63 -5.54 3.81
C VAL A 151 3.15 -6.83 3.21
N THR A 152 3.38 -7.83 4.06
CA THR A 152 3.49 -9.23 3.62
C THR A 152 2.13 -9.75 3.15
N VAL A 153 2.14 -10.92 2.51
CA VAL A 153 0.90 -11.62 2.13
C VAL A 153 0.04 -11.97 3.34
N LYS A 154 0.64 -12.33 4.48
CA LYS A 154 -0.11 -12.69 5.70
C LYS A 154 -0.69 -11.46 6.37
N GLU A 155 0.07 -10.39 6.53
CA GLU A 155 -0.43 -9.11 7.04
C GLU A 155 -1.57 -8.58 6.16
N HIS A 156 -1.44 -8.68 4.83
CA HIS A 156 -2.47 -8.26 3.91
C HIS A 156 -3.80 -8.99 4.18
N LEU A 157 -3.76 -10.32 4.27
CA LEU A 157 -4.97 -11.13 4.46
C LEU A 157 -5.51 -11.06 5.90
N ILE A 158 -4.64 -11.13 6.91
CA ILE A 158 -5.03 -11.30 8.31
C ILE A 158 -5.20 -9.92 8.97
N ARG A 159 -4.13 -9.12 9.05
CA ARG A 159 -4.14 -7.80 9.69
C ARG A 159 -5.09 -6.84 8.99
N TRP A 160 -4.95 -6.68 7.67
CA TRP A 160 -5.74 -5.68 6.93
C TRP A 160 -7.14 -6.15 6.53
N HIS A 161 -7.31 -7.44 6.24
CA HIS A 161 -8.55 -7.99 5.73
C HIS A 161 -9.28 -8.94 6.70
N GLY A 162 -8.77 -9.20 7.90
CA GLY A 162 -9.47 -10.03 8.89
C GLY A 162 -9.81 -11.43 8.37
N ARG A 163 -8.86 -12.04 7.65
CA ARG A 163 -8.97 -13.34 6.95
C ARG A 163 -9.95 -13.37 5.77
N SER A 164 -10.45 -12.22 5.31
CA SER A 164 -11.33 -12.15 4.14
C SER A 164 -11.16 -10.84 3.35
N TYR A 165 -10.69 -10.91 2.10
CA TYR A 165 -10.55 -9.74 1.22
C TYR A 165 -11.84 -8.94 0.97
N ARG A 166 -13.01 -9.46 1.39
CA ARG A 166 -14.30 -8.75 1.34
C ARG A 166 -14.45 -7.74 2.48
N ARG A 167 -13.67 -7.87 3.55
CA ARG A 167 -13.68 -6.97 4.71
C ARG A 167 -12.58 -5.93 4.54
N SER A 168 -12.88 -4.67 4.84
CA SER A 168 -11.89 -3.59 4.88
C SER A 168 -12.41 -2.46 5.75
N LEU A 169 -11.52 -1.84 6.51
CA LEU A 169 -11.78 -0.59 7.21
C LEU A 169 -10.97 0.51 6.50
N PRO A 170 -11.54 1.72 6.34
CA PRO A 170 -10.83 2.81 5.68
C PRO A 170 -9.66 3.28 6.55
N GLY A 171 -8.45 3.21 6.00
CA GLY A 171 -7.23 3.76 6.60
C GLY A 171 -6.64 2.93 7.74
N LYS A 172 -7.28 1.82 8.15
CA LYS A 172 -6.89 1.04 9.33
C LYS A 172 -7.00 -0.47 9.12
N PRO A 173 -6.19 -1.29 9.82
CA PRO A 173 -6.29 -2.73 9.74
C PRO A 173 -7.57 -3.23 10.40
N TYR A 174 -8.08 -4.36 9.91
CA TYR A 174 -9.25 -5.03 10.48
C TYR A 174 -8.91 -5.73 11.80
N ASP A 175 -7.73 -6.35 11.87
CA ASP A 175 -7.19 -7.04 13.04
C ASP A 175 -5.85 -6.39 13.45
N PRO A 176 -5.88 -5.32 14.25
CA PRO A 176 -4.67 -4.63 14.71
C PRO A 176 -3.84 -5.47 15.70
N SER A 177 -4.37 -6.60 16.21
CA SER A 177 -3.65 -7.48 17.13
C SER A 177 -2.68 -8.42 16.42
N PHE A 178 -2.92 -8.72 15.14
CA PHE A 178 -1.96 -9.46 14.33
C PHE A 178 -0.69 -8.63 14.13
N PRO A 179 0.50 -9.11 14.54
CA PRO A 179 1.71 -8.31 14.55
C PRO A 179 2.17 -7.90 13.15
N GLU A 180 2.94 -6.82 13.10
CA GLU A 180 3.73 -6.47 11.93
C GLU A 180 4.92 -7.43 11.82
N GLU A 181 5.07 -8.14 10.70
CA GLU A 181 6.04 -9.22 10.53
C GLU A 181 7.49 -8.72 10.31
N PHE A 182 7.68 -7.43 9.99
CA PHE A 182 9.00 -6.83 9.69
C PHE A 182 9.09 -5.33 10.01
#